data_AF-A0A968Y1K4-F1
#
_entry.id   AF-A0A968Y1K4-F1
#
_cell.length_a   1.000
_cell.length_b   1.000
_cell.length_c   1.000
_cell.angle_alpha   90.00
_cell.angle_beta   90.00
_cell.angle_gamma   90.00
#
_symmetry.space_group_name_H-M   'P 1'
#
loop_
_entity.id
_entity.type
_entity.pdbx_description
1 polymer ?
#
loop_
_entity_poly.entity_id
_entity_poly.type
_entity_poly.pdbx_seq_one_letter_code
_entity_poly.pdbx_strand_id
1 'polypeptide(L)' 'LSKTLAAEERSRGIRVTAICPGSVNTPLWDTDTVQADFDRTAMLTPEMVADSILHAVQFPANAVVEEITLVSNAGVL' A
#
# COMPACT_ATOMS: atom_id res chain seq x y z
N LEU A 1 12.71 -7.07 -0.17
CA LEU A 1 13.49 -6.36 0.86
C LEU A 1 12.77 -6.34 2.21
N SER A 2 11.47 -6.01 2.26
CA SER A 2 10.65 -6.02 3.49
C SER A 2 10.76 -7.31 4.33
N LYS A 3 10.76 -8.49 3.70
CA LYS A 3 10.89 -9.79 4.39
C LYS A 3 12.21 -9.97 5.15
N THR A 4 13.32 -9.48 4.60
CA THR A 4 14.63 -9.54 5.26
C THR A 4 14.63 -8.67 6.51
N LEU A 5 14.17 -7.43 6.39
CA LEU A 5 14.04 -6.50 7.53
C LEU A 5 13.10 -7.06 8.61
N ALA A 6 11.98 -7.68 8.21
CA ALA A 6 11.07 -8.33 9.14
C ALA A 6 11.75 -9.45 9.94
N ALA A 7 12.59 -10.25 9.30
CA ALA A 7 13.31 -11.34 9.96
C ALA A 7 14.37 -10.83 10.95
N GLU A 8 15.11 -9.78 10.58
CA GLU A 8 16.15 -9.17 11.42
C GLU A 8 15.55 -8.54 12.69
N GLU A 9 14.43 -7.83 12.56
CA GLU A 9 13.84 -7.04 13.64
C GLU A 9 12.82 -7.81 14.48
N ARG A 10 12.43 -9.03 14.09
CA ARG A 10 11.48 -9.88 14.83
C ARG A 10 11.89 -10.10 16.29
N SER A 11 13.18 -10.26 16.55
CA SER A 11 13.72 -10.44 17.91
C SER A 11 13.54 -9.21 18.81
N ARG A 12 13.37 -8.03 18.22
CA ARG A 12 13.16 -6.74 18.91
C ARG A 12 11.67 -6.39 19.04
N GLY A 13 10.76 -7.27 18.60
CA GLY A 13 9.32 -7.03 18.63
C GLY A 13 8.82 -5.99 17.63
N ILE A 14 9.64 -5.63 16.64
CA ILE A 14 9.26 -4.67 15.60
C ILE A 14 8.52 -5.41 14.48
N ARG A 15 7.38 -4.84 14.07
CA ARG A 15 6.56 -5.35 12.97
C ARG A 15 6.91 -4.61 11.69
N VAL A 16 6.99 -5.34 10.59
CA VAL A 16 7.26 -4.79 9.26
C VAL A 16 6.14 -5.23 8.33
N THR A 17 5.52 -4.27 7.65
CA THR A 17 4.44 -4.50 6.68
C THR A 17 4.81 -3.81 5.38
N ALA A 18 4.77 -4.54 4.26
CA ALA A 18 4.88 -3.95 2.93
C ALA A 18 3.49 -3.52 2.43
N ILE A 19 3.37 -2.27 1.97
CA ILE A 19 2.14 -1.74 1.37
C ILE A 19 2.37 -1.59 -0.12
N CYS A 20 1.63 -2.36 -0.92
CA CYS A 20 1.77 -2.48 -2.37
C CYS A 20 0.45 -2.08 -3.06
N PRO A 21 0.12 -0.78 -3.14
CA PRO A 21 -1.06 -0.33 -3.85
C PRO A 21 -0.82 -0.34 -5.37
N GLY A 22 -1.85 -0.64 -6.14
CA GLY A 22 -1.92 -0.35 -7.57
C GLY A 22 -2.09 1.15 -7.82
N SER A 23 -2.64 1.53 -8.97
CA SER A 23 -2.85 2.94 -9.30
C SER A 23 -3.73 3.67 -8.28
N VAL A 24 -3.18 4.72 -7.66
CA VAL A 24 -3.85 5.57 -6.65
C VAL A 24 -4.00 6.98 -7.20
N ASN A 25 -5.21 7.54 -7.13
CA ASN A 25 -5.51 8.89 -7.58
C ASN A 25 -4.85 9.94 -6.66
N THR A 26 -3.59 10.24 -6.94
CA THR A 26 -2.77 11.24 -6.24
C THR A 26 -2.18 12.24 -7.24
N PRO A 27 -1.66 13.39 -6.80
CA PRO A 27 -0.97 14.33 -7.68
C PRO A 27 0.31 13.79 -8.34
N LEU A 28 0.77 12.58 -7.98
CA LEU A 28 1.92 11.91 -8.61
C LEU A 28 1.80 11.85 -10.15
N TRP A 29 0.57 11.75 -10.64
CA TRP A 29 0.27 11.58 -12.06
C TRP A 29 0.08 12.91 -12.80
N ASP A 30 0.01 14.04 -12.10
CA ASP A 30 -0.27 15.36 -12.68
C ASP A 30 1.02 16.03 -13.21
N THR A 31 2.08 15.26 -13.40
CA THR A 31 3.40 15.77 -13.82
C THR A 31 3.54 15.76 -15.33
N ASP A 32 4.27 16.73 -15.89
CA ASP A 32 4.51 16.84 -17.34
C ASP A 32 5.20 15.61 -17.96
N THR A 33 5.85 14.79 -17.11
CA THR A 33 6.50 13.54 -17.50
C THR A 33 5.54 12.36 -17.67
N VAL A 34 4.32 12.46 -17.14
CA VAL A 34 3.30 11.43 -17.23
C VAL A 34 2.36 11.80 -18.39
N GLN A 35 2.66 11.27 -19.57
CA GLN A 35 1.89 11.51 -20.80
C GLN A 35 0.84 10.43 -21.08
N ALA A 36 0.16 9.96 -20.04
CA ALA A 36 -0.86 8.92 -20.14
C ALA A 36 -2.22 9.44 -19.70
N ASP A 37 -3.24 9.21 -20.53
CA ASP A 37 -4.63 9.54 -20.23
C ASP A 37 -5.23 8.43 -19.36
N PHE A 38 -4.99 8.51 -18.05
CA PHE A 38 -5.51 7.54 -17.11
C PHE A 38 -6.94 7.87 -16.70
N ASP A 39 -7.81 6.86 -16.70
CA ASP A 39 -9.10 6.98 -16.02
C ASP A 39 -8.91 7.06 -14.51
N ARG A 40 -8.88 8.29 -14.01
CA ARG A 40 -8.73 8.62 -12.58
C ARG A 40 -9.86 8.05 -11.73
N THR A 41 -11.05 7.85 -12.32
CA THR A 41 -12.23 7.36 -11.59
C THR A 41 -12.14 5.88 -11.28
N ALA A 42 -11.30 5.15 -12.01
CA ALA A 42 -11.06 3.73 -11.82
C ALA A 42 -9.83 3.42 -10.95
N MET A 43 -9.11 4.45 -10.47
CA MET A 43 -8.00 4.29 -9.52
C MET A 43 -8.51 4.14 -8.08
N LEU A 44 -7.64 3.60 -7.21
CA LEU A 44 -7.86 3.66 -5.77
C LEU A 44 -7.83 5.12 -5.29
N THR A 45 -8.57 5.42 -4.22
CA THR A 45 -8.42 6.71 -3.53
C THR A 45 -7.31 6.62 -2.48
N PRO A 46 -6.63 7.74 -2.15
CA PRO A 46 -5.65 7.76 -1.07
C PRO A 46 -6.22 7.29 0.28
N GLU A 47 -7.50 7.58 0.54
CA GLU A 47 -8.20 7.19 1.77
C GLU A 47 -8.31 5.67 1.90
N MET A 48 -8.58 4.94 0.81
CA MET A 48 -8.64 3.48 0.82
C MET A 48 -7.29 2.85 1.20
N VAL A 49 -6.18 3.46 0.74
CA VAL A 49 -4.83 3.03 1.11
C VAL A 49 -4.57 3.34 2.59
N ALA A 50 -4.95 4.53 3.05
CA ALA A 50 -4.81 4.94 4.45
C ALA A 50 -5.59 4.04 5.41
N ASP A 51 -6.84 3.69 5.09
CA ASP A 51 -7.68 2.79 5.87
C ASP A 51 -7.07 1.38 5.95
N SER A 52 -6.49 0.90 4.84
CA SER A 52 -5.79 -0.39 4.81
C SER A 52 -4.56 -0.40 5.73
N ILE A 53 -3.80 0.71 5.75
CA ILE A 53 -2.67 0.88 6.67
C ILE A 53 -3.16 0.93 8.12
N LEU A 54 -4.23 1.67 8.40
CA LEU A 54 -4.81 1.77 9.74
C LEU A 54 -5.23 0.39 10.26
N HIS A 55 -5.93 -0.40 9.45
CA HIS A 55 -6.30 -1.77 9.79
C HIS A 55 -5.07 -2.63 10.12
N ALA A 56 -3.99 -2.54 9.33
CA ALA A 56 -2.76 -3.27 9.58
C ALA A 56 -2.13 -2.91 10.94
N VAL A 57 -2.12 -1.62 11.28
CA VAL A 57 -1.53 -1.11 12.52
C VAL A 57 -2.35 -1.52 13.75
N GLN A 58 -3.68 -1.58 13.63
CA GLN A 58 -4.61 -1.90 14.71
C GLN A 58 -4.55 -3.37 15.18
N PHE A 59 -3.91 -4.27 14.43
CA PHE A 59 -3.73 -5.65 14.89
C PHE A 59 -2.97 -5.72 16.23
N PRO A 60 -3.32 -6.66 17.11
CA PRO A 60 -2.58 -6.92 18.34
C PRO A 60 -1.08 -7.14 18.08
N ALA A 61 -0.23 -6.82 19.06
CA ALA A 61 1.23 -6.87 18.90
C ALA A 61 1.80 -8.27 18.56
N ASN A 62 1.06 -9.34 18.86
CA ASN A 62 1.41 -10.72 18.52
C ASN A 62 0.97 -11.15 17.11
N ALA A 63 0.39 -10.24 16.33
CA ALA A 63 0.02 -10.45 14.94
C ALA A 63 0.65 -9.38 14.05
N VAL A 64 1.07 -9.79 12.85
CA VAL A 64 1.62 -8.91 11.81
C VAL A 64 1.03 -9.28 10.47
N VAL A 65 0.57 -8.26 9.74
CA VAL A 65 0.29 -8.36 8.32
C VAL A 65 1.61 -8.13 7.60
N GLU A 66 2.18 -9.14 6.95
CA GLU A 66 3.50 -8.99 6.31
C GLU A 66 3.42 -8.16 5.01
N GLU A 67 2.30 -8.24 4.29
CA GLU A 67 2.10 -7.58 3.01
C GLU A 67 0.62 -7.28 2.77
N ILE A 68 0.33 -6.10 2.22
CA ILE A 68 -0.97 -5.71 1.69
C ILE A 68 -0.81 -5.33 0.24
N THR A 69 -1.39 -6.13 -0.65
CA THR A 69 -1.54 -5.78 -2.07
C THR A 69 -2.96 -5.31 -2.30
N LEU A 70 -3.11 -4.04 -2.68
CA LEU A 70 -4.41 -3.39 -2.89
C LEU A 70 -4.50 -2.94 -4.34
N VAL A 71 -5.50 -3.42 -5.09
CA VAL A 71 -5.69 -3.08 -6.50
C VAL A 71 -7.13 -2.67 -6.75
N SER A 72 -7.35 -1.81 -7.74
CA SER A 72 -8.69 -1.45 -8.17
C SER A 72 -9.41 -2.68 -8.71
N ASN A 73 -10.68 -2.86 -8.33
CA ASN A 73 -11.50 -3.95 -8.86
C ASN A 73 -11.90 -3.73 -10.34
N ALA A 74 -11.71 -2.51 -10.86
CA ALA A 74 -12.02 -2.16 -12.24
C ALA A 74 -10.96 -2.64 -13.24
N GLY A 75 -9.84 -3.22 -12.75
CA GLY A 75 -8.79 -3.77 -13.61
C GLY A 75 -7.90 -2.72 -14.27
N VAL A 76 -7.88 -1.48 -13.76
CA VAL A 76 -6.98 -0.43 -14.24
C VAL A 76 -5.62 -0.63 -13.59
N LEU A 77 -4.65 -1.02 -14.42
CA LEU A 77 -3.23 -1.11 -14.06
C LEU A 77 -2.62 0.28 -14.07
#